data_AF-A0A0G0PXW8-F1
#
_entry.id   AF-A0A0G0PXW8-F1
#
_cell.length_a   1.000
_cell.length_b   1.000
_cell.length_c   1.000
_cell.angle_alpha   90.00
_cell.angle_beta   90.00
_cell.angle_gamma   90.00
#
_symmetry.space_group_name_H-M   'P 1'
#
loop_
_entity.id
_entity.type
_entity.pdbx_description
1 polymer ?
#
loop_
_entity_poly.entity_id
_entity_poly.type
_entity_poly.pdbx_seq_one_letter_code
_entity_poly.pdbx_strand_id
1 'polypeptide(L)'
;MSYGKECILMFKNYFYGFVYFVWFLVFFELVARLIVSNDYIFNKIKGIDDSSNRLEWVHKKVKGKEFCDTLAIYNSTIGWALQPNLNHVEAFKNVVGGKYVCTNSKGIRGEDEYDYSKPKGKSRILVLGDSFTFGEEVNDIETFSSVLQEKLPDVEVINFGVFGYGHDQMLIYLKEEGIKYKPDLIILGFVGDDMRRNLLSFRDYAKPKFFLTHDGLKLTNYPVPNPSEILDKEIIKMKFLDLVNILVEKLKWRMGINDSKMEKLSIVILDEIIKQSEEIGAEVLFLYIPTCYELAPGIPKPKYEKFFVDYCSKRDINYLNLRHNFLEVDNMKREDWGYPHWNAKAHSLAGRIIFEYLQKNHILKNVTMNN
;
A
#
# COMPACT_ATOMS: atom_id res chain seq x y z
N MET A 1 33.41 -62.95 -5.74
CA MET A 1 32.09 -62.89 -5.05
C MET A 1 32.04 -61.91 -3.87
N SER A 2 33.16 -61.43 -3.29
CA SER A 2 33.11 -60.49 -2.14
C SER A 2 32.75 -59.05 -2.55
N TYR A 3 33.29 -58.55 -3.68
CA TYR A 3 32.98 -57.21 -4.22
C TYR A 3 31.48 -56.95 -4.46
N GLY A 4 30.71 -57.95 -4.87
CA GLY A 4 29.27 -57.79 -5.11
C GLY A 4 28.44 -57.60 -3.83
N LYS A 5 28.87 -58.16 -2.70
CA LYS A 5 28.15 -58.02 -1.40
C LYS A 5 28.37 -56.65 -0.78
N GLU A 6 29.58 -56.09 -0.90
CA GLU A 6 29.91 -54.74 -0.44
C GLU A 6 29.17 -53.67 -1.24
N CYS A 7 29.09 -53.79 -2.58
CA CYS A 7 28.29 -52.89 -3.42
C CYS A 7 26.79 -52.92 -3.06
N ILE A 8 26.22 -54.09 -2.76
CA ILE A 8 24.81 -54.21 -2.36
C ILE A 8 24.56 -53.59 -0.98
N LEU A 9 25.49 -53.75 -0.03
CA LEU A 9 25.38 -53.14 1.31
C LEU A 9 25.49 -51.61 1.24
N MET A 10 26.43 -51.09 0.45
CA MET A 10 26.53 -49.66 0.16
C MET A 10 25.25 -49.13 -0.47
N PHE A 11 24.76 -49.77 -1.54
CA PHE A 11 23.53 -49.35 -2.22
C PHE A 11 22.32 -49.34 -1.27
N LYS A 12 22.19 -50.37 -0.41
CA LYS A 12 21.17 -50.40 0.64
C LYS A 12 21.32 -49.25 1.63
N ASN A 13 22.52 -48.94 2.10
CA ASN A 13 22.75 -47.83 3.02
C ASN A 13 22.43 -46.47 2.37
N TYR A 14 22.80 -46.25 1.11
CA TYR A 14 22.41 -45.05 0.37
C TYR A 14 20.89 -44.99 0.14
N PHE A 15 20.26 -46.13 -0.16
CA PHE A 15 18.80 -46.21 -0.33
C PHE A 15 18.06 -45.91 0.98
N TYR A 16 18.46 -46.51 2.10
CA TYR A 16 17.88 -46.21 3.41
C TYR A 16 18.14 -44.75 3.82
N GLY A 17 19.36 -44.23 3.61
CA GLY A 17 19.67 -42.83 3.84
C GLY A 17 18.79 -41.88 3.03
N PHE A 18 18.57 -42.19 1.75
CA PHE A 18 17.64 -41.45 0.89
C PHE A 18 16.20 -41.52 1.39
N VAL A 19 15.71 -42.71 1.77
CA VAL A 19 14.36 -42.90 2.33
C VAL A 19 14.18 -42.10 3.62
N TYR A 20 15.15 -42.13 4.53
CA TYR A 20 15.11 -41.32 5.77
C TYR A 20 15.09 -39.83 5.47
N PHE A 21 15.89 -39.37 4.50
CA PHE A 21 15.89 -37.98 4.08
C PHE A 21 14.54 -37.54 3.50
N VAL A 22 13.92 -38.37 2.65
CA VAL A 22 12.58 -38.11 2.12
C VAL A 22 11.54 -38.06 3.25
N TRP A 23 11.54 -39.02 4.17
CA TRP A 23 10.64 -39.02 5.32
C TRP A 23 10.84 -37.79 6.22
N PHE A 24 12.08 -37.36 6.40
CA PHE A 24 12.40 -36.14 7.11
C PHE A 24 11.76 -34.92 6.44
N LEU A 25 11.92 -34.75 5.13
CA LEU A 25 11.28 -33.65 4.39
C LEU A 25 9.75 -33.68 4.48
N VAL A 26 9.15 -34.88 4.35
CA VAL A 26 7.69 -35.06 4.49
C VAL A 26 7.23 -34.68 5.90
N PHE A 27 7.95 -35.10 6.94
CA PHE A 27 7.62 -34.76 8.33
C PHE A 27 7.59 -33.24 8.55
N PHE A 28 8.62 -32.52 8.10
CA PHE A 28 8.66 -31.05 8.25
C PHE A 28 7.57 -30.34 7.45
N GLU A 29 7.26 -30.83 6.24
CA GLU A 29 6.16 -30.27 5.45
C GLU A 29 4.79 -30.50 6.11
N LEU A 30 4.54 -31.68 6.69
CA LEU A 30 3.30 -31.96 7.41
C LEU A 30 3.16 -31.08 8.66
N VAL A 31 4.22 -30.94 9.45
CA VAL A 31 4.24 -30.05 10.61
C VAL A 31 4.01 -28.59 10.17
N ALA A 32 4.65 -28.15 9.10
CA ALA A 32 4.47 -26.79 8.59
C ALA A 32 3.04 -26.52 8.11
N ARG A 33 2.40 -27.50 7.45
CA ARG A 33 0.98 -27.41 7.07
C ARG A 33 0.08 -27.29 8.29
N LEU A 34 0.32 -28.06 9.35
CA LEU A 34 -0.45 -27.95 10.60
C LEU A 34 -0.30 -26.56 11.23
N ILE A 35 0.93 -26.03 11.28
CA ILE A 35 1.22 -24.68 11.80
C ILE A 35 0.49 -23.61 11.00
N VAL A 36 0.60 -23.64 9.67
CA VAL A 36 -0.03 -22.63 8.78
C VAL A 36 -1.55 -22.73 8.84
N SER A 37 -2.12 -23.94 8.84
CA SER A 37 -3.58 -24.13 8.87
C SER A 37 -4.26 -23.67 10.16
N ASN A 38 -3.51 -23.49 11.25
CA ASN A 38 -4.03 -23.03 12.53
C ASN A 38 -3.95 -21.50 12.62
N ASP A 39 -5.09 -20.82 12.51
CA ASP A 39 -5.16 -19.34 12.55
C ASP A 39 -4.48 -18.74 13.80
N TYR A 40 -4.60 -19.37 14.96
CA TYR A 40 -4.01 -18.85 16.20
C TYR A 40 -2.49 -18.90 16.17
N ILE A 41 -1.92 -20.03 15.73
CA ILE A 41 -0.46 -20.19 15.62
C ILE A 41 0.06 -19.31 14.49
N PHE A 42 -0.57 -19.35 13.32
CA PHE A 42 -0.19 -18.56 12.16
C PHE A 42 -0.16 -17.05 12.47
N ASN A 43 -1.18 -16.52 13.17
CA ASN A 43 -1.22 -15.11 13.55
C ASN A 43 -0.10 -14.70 14.52
N LYS A 44 0.46 -15.62 15.31
CA LYS A 44 1.62 -15.33 16.16
C LYS A 44 2.94 -15.30 15.38
N ILE A 45 3.03 -16.09 14.32
CA ILE A 45 4.28 -16.26 13.57
C ILE A 45 4.35 -15.43 12.31
N LYS A 46 3.23 -14.91 11.78
CA LYS A 46 3.24 -14.03 10.61
C LYS A 46 4.11 -12.79 10.83
N GLY A 47 4.58 -12.22 9.73
CA GLY A 47 5.51 -11.10 9.68
C GLY A 47 5.21 -10.17 8.51
N ILE A 48 6.12 -9.23 8.28
CA ILE A 48 6.05 -8.28 7.16
C ILE A 48 6.84 -8.89 6.00
N ASP A 49 6.21 -9.83 5.29
CA ASP A 49 6.80 -10.61 4.20
C ASP A 49 5.75 -11.20 3.25
N ASP A 50 6.19 -11.58 2.05
CA ASP A 50 5.33 -12.12 0.98
C ASP A 50 4.67 -13.46 1.36
N SER A 51 5.33 -14.32 2.15
CA SER A 51 4.76 -15.61 2.57
C SER A 51 3.61 -15.41 3.55
N SER A 52 3.80 -14.55 4.55
CA SER A 52 2.77 -14.16 5.52
C SER A 52 1.53 -13.59 4.84
N ASN A 53 1.71 -12.57 3.98
CA ASN A 53 0.58 -11.91 3.30
C ASN A 53 -0.17 -12.85 2.37
N ARG A 54 0.55 -13.65 1.57
CA ARG A 54 -0.05 -14.62 0.66
C ARG A 54 -0.87 -15.67 1.41
N LEU A 55 -0.33 -16.25 2.48
CA LEU A 55 -1.04 -17.27 3.26
C LEU A 55 -2.27 -16.69 3.96
N GLU A 56 -2.18 -15.47 4.49
CA GLU A 56 -3.34 -14.77 5.06
C GLU A 56 -4.44 -14.56 4.03
N TRP A 57 -4.08 -14.10 2.83
CA TRP A 57 -5.02 -13.94 1.72
C TRP A 57 -5.65 -15.26 1.29
N VAL A 58 -4.86 -16.34 1.15
CA VAL A 58 -5.39 -17.69 0.84
C VAL A 58 -6.42 -18.12 1.88
N HIS A 59 -6.12 -17.93 3.18
CA HIS A 59 -7.07 -18.28 4.25
C HIS A 59 -8.37 -17.48 4.16
N LYS A 60 -8.30 -16.18 3.85
CA LYS A 60 -9.49 -15.33 3.69
C LYS A 60 -10.31 -15.73 2.46
N LYS A 61 -9.66 -15.98 1.32
CA LYS A 61 -10.28 -16.44 0.06
C LYS A 61 -11.01 -17.76 0.23
N VAL A 62 -10.35 -18.78 0.79
CA VAL A 62 -10.96 -20.10 1.00
C VAL A 62 -12.16 -20.03 1.96
N LYS A 63 -12.15 -19.09 2.91
CA LYS A 63 -13.25 -18.88 3.86
C LYS A 63 -14.35 -17.94 3.34
N GLY A 64 -14.24 -17.41 2.11
CA GLY A 64 -15.19 -16.44 1.56
C GLY A 64 -15.24 -15.10 2.31
N LYS A 65 -14.14 -14.70 2.94
CA LYS A 65 -14.07 -13.51 3.82
C LYS A 65 -13.37 -12.30 3.21
N GLU A 66 -12.94 -12.37 1.95
CA GLU A 66 -12.14 -11.30 1.35
C GLU A 66 -13.02 -10.08 0.99
N PHE A 67 -12.98 -9.06 1.85
CA PHE A 67 -13.72 -7.81 1.66
C PHE A 67 -13.22 -7.03 0.45
N CYS A 68 -11.92 -7.10 0.14
CA CYS A 68 -11.34 -6.39 -0.99
C CYS A 68 -11.97 -6.79 -2.34
N ASP A 69 -12.61 -7.97 -2.43
CA ASP A 69 -13.30 -8.42 -3.65
C ASP A 69 -14.55 -7.60 -3.99
N THR A 70 -15.12 -6.86 -3.04
CA THR A 70 -16.27 -5.96 -3.32
C THR A 70 -15.82 -4.59 -3.82
N LEU A 71 -14.57 -4.20 -3.56
CA LEU A 71 -14.05 -2.87 -3.88
C LEU A 71 -13.01 -2.88 -5.00
N ALA A 72 -12.32 -4.00 -5.22
CA ALA A 72 -11.22 -4.09 -6.17
C ALA A 72 -11.37 -5.24 -7.16
N ILE A 73 -10.81 -4.99 -8.34
CA ILE A 73 -10.66 -5.94 -9.43
C ILE A 73 -9.18 -6.20 -9.71
N TYR A 74 -8.88 -7.39 -10.20
CA TYR A 74 -7.53 -7.75 -10.63
C TYR A 74 -7.05 -6.82 -11.76
N ASN A 75 -5.80 -6.38 -11.66
CA ASN A 75 -5.11 -5.62 -12.69
C ASN A 75 -3.71 -6.20 -12.92
N SER A 76 -3.37 -6.52 -14.17
CA SER A 76 -2.10 -7.19 -14.51
C SER A 76 -0.85 -6.31 -14.36
N THR A 77 -0.99 -4.99 -14.28
CA THR A 77 0.14 -4.05 -14.18
C THR A 77 0.38 -3.60 -12.75
N ILE A 78 -0.68 -3.22 -12.03
CA ILE A 78 -0.63 -2.66 -10.66
C ILE A 78 -1.12 -3.62 -9.57
N GLY A 79 -1.56 -4.82 -9.95
CA GLY A 79 -2.02 -5.88 -9.05
C GLY A 79 -3.53 -5.85 -8.83
N TRP A 80 -4.03 -4.75 -8.25
CA TRP A 80 -5.46 -4.51 -8.12
C TRP A 80 -5.78 -3.04 -8.38
N ALA A 81 -6.93 -2.79 -8.97
CA ALA A 81 -7.52 -1.47 -9.16
C ALA A 81 -8.90 -1.45 -8.50
N LEU A 82 -9.42 -0.26 -8.20
CA LEU A 82 -10.81 -0.17 -7.73
C LEU A 82 -11.77 -0.63 -8.83
N GLN A 83 -12.83 -1.32 -8.44
CA GLN A 83 -13.90 -1.66 -9.36
C GLN A 83 -14.57 -0.37 -9.85
N PRO A 84 -14.85 -0.22 -11.15
CA PRO A 84 -15.58 0.94 -11.67
C PRO A 84 -17.08 0.83 -11.38
N ASN A 85 -17.75 1.99 -11.33
CA ASN A 85 -19.19 2.12 -11.13
C ASN A 85 -19.70 1.48 -9.82
N LEU A 86 -18.91 1.54 -8.74
CA LEU A 86 -19.43 1.17 -7.42
C LEU A 86 -20.42 2.25 -6.99
N ASN A 87 -21.59 1.82 -6.54
CA ASN A 87 -22.65 2.69 -6.09
C ASN A 87 -23.04 2.31 -4.67
N HIS A 88 -22.70 3.16 -3.71
CA HIS A 88 -23.01 3.03 -2.30
C HIS A 88 -22.67 1.64 -1.71
N VAL A 89 -21.45 1.16 -1.95
CA VAL A 89 -20.95 -0.09 -1.34
C VAL A 89 -20.43 0.20 0.06
N GLU A 90 -20.66 -0.68 1.03
CA GLU A 90 -20.16 -0.48 2.40
C GLU A 90 -18.63 -0.32 2.41
N ALA A 91 -18.14 0.76 3.02
CA ALA A 91 -16.75 1.20 2.93
C ALA A 91 -15.75 0.24 3.60
N PHE A 92 -16.14 -0.34 4.74
CA PHE A 92 -15.36 -1.35 5.45
C PHE A 92 -16.22 -2.14 6.44
N LYS A 93 -15.97 -3.45 6.57
CA LYS A 93 -16.66 -4.28 7.57
C LYS A 93 -16.36 -3.76 8.98
N ASN A 94 -17.41 -3.51 9.76
CA ASN A 94 -17.40 -3.01 11.15
C ASN A 94 -17.31 -1.48 11.35
N VAL A 95 -17.51 -0.66 10.31
CA VAL A 95 -17.70 0.78 10.51
C VAL A 95 -19.11 1.02 11.05
N VAL A 96 -19.22 1.48 12.29
CA VAL A 96 -20.50 1.83 12.91
C VAL A 96 -21.11 3.01 12.16
N GLY A 97 -22.34 2.84 11.67
CA GLY A 97 -23.11 3.91 11.04
C GLY A 97 -23.22 3.87 9.52
N GLY A 98 -22.85 2.76 8.86
CA GLY A 98 -23.13 2.53 7.43
C GLY A 98 -22.46 3.58 6.53
N LYS A 99 -21.13 3.55 6.45
CA LYS A 99 -20.37 4.38 5.52
C LYS A 99 -20.34 3.72 4.16
N TYR A 100 -20.48 4.52 3.11
CA TYR A 100 -20.60 4.06 1.75
C TYR A 100 -19.50 4.63 0.86
N VAL A 101 -19.11 3.82 -0.10
CA VAL A 101 -18.08 4.08 -1.09
C VAL A 101 -18.69 4.01 -2.48
N CYS A 102 -18.50 5.08 -3.24
CA CYS A 102 -18.71 5.14 -4.67
C CYS A 102 -17.38 5.20 -5.43
N THR A 103 -17.42 4.71 -6.67
CA THR A 103 -16.37 4.91 -7.67
C THR A 103 -16.99 5.23 -9.02
N ASN A 104 -16.35 6.12 -9.76
CA ASN A 104 -16.84 6.55 -11.06
C ASN A 104 -16.62 5.49 -12.15
N SER A 105 -16.97 5.81 -13.40
CA SER A 105 -16.87 4.91 -14.55
C SER A 105 -15.47 4.39 -14.84
N LYS A 106 -14.43 5.04 -14.30
CA LYS A 106 -13.02 4.68 -14.48
C LYS A 106 -12.40 4.03 -13.22
N GLY A 107 -13.20 3.79 -12.18
CA GLY A 107 -12.69 3.23 -10.92
C GLY A 107 -11.89 4.24 -10.09
N ILE A 108 -12.23 5.53 -10.18
CA ILE A 108 -11.67 6.57 -9.31
C ILE A 108 -12.62 6.78 -8.13
N ARG A 109 -12.07 7.05 -6.94
CA ARG A 109 -12.84 7.31 -5.71
C ARG A 109 -13.75 8.54 -5.91
N GLY A 110 -15.05 8.40 -5.65
CA GLY A 110 -16.06 9.44 -5.87
C GLY A 110 -17.08 9.12 -6.95
N GLU A 111 -18.16 9.91 -7.00
CA GLU A 111 -19.17 9.85 -8.07
C GLU A 111 -18.84 10.75 -9.26
N ASP A 112 -17.94 11.73 -9.05
CA ASP A 112 -17.60 12.72 -10.08
C ASP A 112 -16.88 12.08 -11.28
N GLU A 113 -17.30 12.48 -12.47
CA GLU A 113 -16.69 12.06 -13.73
C GLU A 113 -15.66 13.08 -14.20
N TYR A 114 -14.48 12.57 -14.55
CA TYR A 114 -13.36 13.38 -15.02
C TYR A 114 -12.96 12.96 -16.43
N ASP A 115 -13.02 13.90 -17.37
CA ASP A 115 -12.48 13.73 -18.71
C ASP A 115 -10.96 13.88 -18.71
N TYR A 116 -10.27 13.11 -19.55
CA TYR A 116 -8.82 13.28 -19.73
C TYR A 116 -8.47 14.68 -20.26
N SER A 117 -9.33 15.25 -21.11
CA SER A 117 -9.21 16.65 -21.50
C SER A 117 -9.62 17.56 -20.34
N LYS A 118 -8.64 18.21 -19.71
CA LYS A 118 -8.87 19.22 -18.68
C LYS A 118 -9.74 20.37 -19.23
N PRO A 119 -10.86 20.73 -18.57
CA PRO A 119 -11.70 21.84 -19.00
C PRO A 119 -10.93 23.17 -19.05
N LYS A 120 -11.31 24.05 -20.00
CA LYS A 120 -10.70 25.37 -20.11
C LYS A 120 -10.95 26.19 -18.83
N GLY A 121 -9.91 26.81 -18.31
CA GLY A 121 -9.98 27.67 -17.13
C GLY A 121 -10.01 26.93 -15.78
N LYS A 122 -10.04 25.60 -15.77
CA LYS A 122 -9.93 24.81 -14.54
C LYS A 122 -8.50 24.34 -14.31
N SER A 123 -8.10 24.33 -13.04
CA SER A 123 -6.91 23.61 -12.59
C SER A 123 -7.29 22.20 -12.14
N ARG A 124 -6.32 21.30 -12.05
CA ARG A 124 -6.56 19.92 -11.61
C ARG A 124 -5.52 19.47 -10.60
N ILE A 125 -6.00 18.95 -9.48
CA ILE A 125 -5.21 18.32 -8.43
C ILE A 125 -5.41 16.81 -8.51
N LEU A 126 -4.33 16.06 -8.59
CA LEU A 126 -4.36 14.60 -8.46
C LEU A 126 -3.84 14.21 -7.08
N VAL A 127 -4.60 13.43 -6.32
CA VAL A 127 -4.22 13.00 -4.97
C VAL A 127 -3.88 11.51 -4.98
N LEU A 128 -2.59 11.17 -4.87
CA LEU A 128 -2.09 9.79 -4.80
C LEU A 128 -1.98 9.35 -3.34
N GLY A 129 -2.25 8.07 -3.06
CA GLY A 129 -1.96 7.52 -1.73
C GLY A 129 -2.61 6.17 -1.47
N ASP A 130 -2.61 5.78 -0.21
CA ASP A 130 -3.12 4.50 0.26
C ASP A 130 -4.56 4.58 0.81
N SER A 131 -4.93 3.71 1.77
CA SER A 131 -6.25 3.71 2.42
C SER A 131 -6.60 5.03 3.11
N PHE A 132 -5.63 5.81 3.59
CA PHE A 132 -5.90 7.13 4.18
C PHE A 132 -6.26 8.17 3.12
N THR A 133 -5.63 8.12 1.94
CA THR A 133 -6.02 8.97 0.82
C THR A 133 -7.37 8.54 0.23
N PHE A 134 -7.58 7.23 0.11
CA PHE A 134 -8.87 6.66 -0.33
C PHE A 134 -10.03 7.04 0.60
N GLY A 135 -9.75 7.15 1.91
CA GLY A 135 -10.76 7.40 2.94
C GLY A 135 -11.59 6.15 3.24
N GLU A 136 -10.90 5.05 3.56
CA GLU A 136 -11.49 3.70 3.71
C GLU A 136 -12.63 3.61 4.73
N GLU A 137 -12.67 4.48 5.75
CA GLU A 137 -13.68 4.44 6.82
C GLU A 137 -14.65 5.63 6.79
N VAL A 138 -14.70 6.38 5.68
CA VAL A 138 -15.56 7.56 5.55
C VAL A 138 -16.35 7.56 4.23
N ASN A 139 -17.45 8.32 4.20
CA ASN A 139 -18.21 8.54 2.96
C ASN A 139 -17.40 9.36 1.95
N ASP A 140 -17.78 9.31 0.67
CA ASP A 140 -17.14 10.09 -0.40
C ASP A 140 -16.96 11.57 -0.03
N ILE A 141 -18.04 12.21 0.43
CA ILE A 141 -18.08 13.63 0.79
C ILE A 141 -17.26 13.98 2.04
N GLU A 142 -16.87 12.97 2.82
CA GLU A 142 -16.13 13.14 4.06
C GLU A 142 -14.61 12.99 3.85
N THR A 143 -14.16 12.56 2.66
CA THR A 143 -12.73 12.45 2.34
C THR A 143 -12.06 13.82 2.35
N PHE A 144 -10.76 13.88 2.66
CA PHE A 144 -10.05 15.17 2.69
C PHE A 144 -9.94 15.77 1.29
N SER A 145 -9.94 14.95 0.24
CA SER A 145 -10.01 15.37 -1.16
C SER A 145 -11.34 16.02 -1.48
N SER A 146 -12.45 15.48 -0.98
CA SER A 146 -13.78 16.11 -1.15
C SER A 146 -13.88 17.43 -0.40
N VAL A 147 -13.35 17.50 0.82
CA VAL A 147 -13.28 18.76 1.58
C VAL A 147 -12.42 19.80 0.84
N LEU A 148 -11.33 19.36 0.20
CA LEU A 148 -10.51 20.23 -0.63
C LEU A 148 -11.26 20.69 -1.90
N GLN A 149 -12.02 19.80 -2.55
CA GLN A 149 -12.86 20.12 -3.71
C GLN A 149 -13.92 21.18 -3.38
N GLU A 150 -14.58 21.08 -2.21
CA GLU A 150 -15.58 22.05 -1.76
C GLU A 150 -14.97 23.46 -1.61
N LYS A 151 -13.74 23.54 -1.11
CA LYS A 151 -13.02 24.81 -0.92
C LYS A 151 -12.43 25.39 -2.20
N LEU A 152 -12.28 24.56 -3.23
CA LEU A 152 -11.68 24.90 -4.53
C LEU A 152 -12.68 24.64 -5.68
N PRO A 153 -13.76 25.43 -5.81
CA PRO A 153 -14.83 25.16 -6.79
C PRO A 153 -14.35 25.21 -8.26
N ASP A 154 -13.28 25.94 -8.54
CA ASP A 154 -12.68 26.08 -9.89
C ASP A 154 -11.61 25.03 -10.19
N VAL A 155 -11.40 24.06 -9.29
CA VAL A 155 -10.41 23.00 -9.40
C VAL A 155 -11.10 21.66 -9.45
N GLU A 156 -10.59 20.73 -10.24
CA GLU A 156 -10.96 19.33 -10.16
C GLU A 156 -9.98 18.60 -9.22
N VAL A 157 -10.46 18.07 -8.10
CA VAL A 157 -9.66 17.32 -7.14
C VAL A 157 -9.94 15.83 -7.29
N ILE A 158 -9.01 15.12 -7.93
CA ILE A 158 -9.19 13.73 -8.32
C ILE A 158 -8.50 12.81 -7.31
N ASN A 159 -9.28 12.01 -6.58
CA ASN A 159 -8.76 11.10 -5.56
C ASN A 159 -8.33 9.75 -6.16
N PHE A 160 -7.02 9.57 -6.28
CA PHE A 160 -6.35 8.34 -6.76
C PHE A 160 -5.85 7.46 -5.60
N GLY A 161 -6.37 7.67 -4.39
CA GLY A 161 -6.12 6.79 -3.26
C GLY A 161 -6.67 5.39 -3.52
N VAL A 162 -5.87 4.36 -3.24
CA VAL A 162 -6.30 2.97 -3.30
C VAL A 162 -5.82 2.25 -2.05
N PHE A 163 -6.74 1.58 -1.36
CA PHE A 163 -6.38 0.78 -0.20
C PHE A 163 -5.28 -0.21 -0.57
N GLY A 164 -4.35 -0.42 0.34
CA GLY A 164 -3.32 -1.42 0.11
C GLY A 164 -2.02 -0.90 -0.52
N TYR A 165 -2.05 0.25 -1.22
CA TYR A 165 -0.95 0.69 -2.09
C TYR A 165 0.33 1.07 -1.34
N GLY A 166 1.47 0.76 -1.95
CA GLY A 166 2.76 1.37 -1.63
C GLY A 166 3.13 2.43 -2.68
N HIS A 167 4.22 3.15 -2.45
CA HIS A 167 4.72 4.16 -3.40
C HIS A 167 5.01 3.58 -4.79
N ASP A 168 5.42 2.30 -4.85
CA ASP A 168 5.61 1.56 -6.09
C ASP A 168 4.35 1.50 -6.94
N GLN A 169 3.21 1.15 -6.35
CA GLN A 169 1.92 1.11 -7.05
C GLN A 169 1.43 2.52 -7.39
N MET A 170 1.64 3.50 -6.49
CA MET A 170 1.32 4.91 -6.78
C MET A 170 2.09 5.44 -8.00
N LEU A 171 3.38 5.10 -8.12
CA LEU A 171 4.20 5.47 -9.27
C LEU A 171 3.67 4.85 -10.57
N ILE A 172 3.34 3.56 -10.57
CA ILE A 172 2.81 2.90 -11.78
C ILE A 172 1.44 3.47 -12.12
N TYR A 173 0.58 3.72 -11.13
CA TYR A 173 -0.75 4.29 -11.36
C TYR A 173 -0.68 5.73 -11.90
N LEU A 174 0.28 6.53 -11.43
CA LEU A 174 0.58 7.84 -12.01
C LEU A 174 0.99 7.71 -13.48
N LYS A 175 1.96 6.85 -13.80
CA LYS A 175 2.49 6.64 -15.15
C LYS A 175 1.44 6.12 -16.14
N GLU A 176 0.61 5.19 -15.71
CA GLU A 176 -0.34 4.50 -16.60
C GLU A 176 -1.67 5.24 -16.73
N GLU A 177 -2.09 5.98 -15.71
CA GLU A 177 -3.42 6.61 -15.67
C GLU A 177 -3.36 8.08 -15.25
N GLY A 178 -2.67 8.41 -14.16
CA GLY A 178 -2.68 9.77 -13.58
C GLY A 178 -2.23 10.86 -14.55
N ILE A 179 -1.17 10.62 -15.33
CA ILE A 179 -0.65 11.61 -16.29
C ILE A 179 -1.66 11.97 -17.40
N LYS A 180 -2.59 11.07 -17.74
CA LYS A 180 -3.61 11.33 -18.78
C LYS A 180 -4.53 12.49 -18.40
N TYR A 181 -4.68 12.73 -17.10
CA TYR A 181 -5.49 13.82 -16.57
C TYR A 181 -4.78 15.18 -16.61
N LYS A 182 -3.51 15.28 -16.99
CA LYS A 182 -2.79 16.58 -17.06
C LYS A 182 -2.95 17.43 -15.78
N PRO A 183 -2.70 16.85 -14.59
CA PRO A 183 -2.77 17.59 -13.33
C PRO A 183 -1.82 18.78 -13.36
N ASP A 184 -2.20 19.86 -12.69
CA ASP A 184 -1.34 21.01 -12.41
C ASP A 184 -0.58 20.81 -11.09
N LEU A 185 -1.17 20.03 -10.17
CA LEU A 185 -0.59 19.67 -8.89
C LEU A 185 -0.83 18.19 -8.60
N ILE A 186 0.20 17.50 -8.15
CA ILE A 186 0.12 16.14 -7.61
C ILE A 186 0.40 16.20 -6.11
N ILE A 187 -0.59 15.78 -5.32
CA ILE A 187 -0.44 15.61 -3.87
C ILE A 187 -0.18 14.13 -3.60
N LEU A 188 0.98 13.80 -3.05
CA LEU A 188 1.29 12.43 -2.61
C LEU A 188 1.07 12.31 -1.10
N GLY A 189 0.04 11.56 -0.72
CA GLY A 189 -0.19 11.12 0.65
C GLY A 189 0.82 10.04 1.03
N PHE A 190 1.71 10.37 1.96
CA PHE A 190 2.76 9.49 2.46
C PHE A 190 2.36 8.93 3.83
N VAL A 191 2.17 7.62 3.91
CA VAL A 191 2.04 6.89 5.17
C VAL A 191 3.31 6.06 5.37
N GLY A 192 3.82 5.99 6.61
CA GLY A 192 5.08 5.27 6.88
C GLY A 192 5.08 3.80 6.46
N ASP A 193 3.93 3.14 6.48
CA ASP A 193 3.78 1.76 6.01
C ASP A 193 3.95 1.60 4.49
N ASP A 194 3.75 2.65 3.71
CA ASP A 194 3.91 2.62 2.24
C ASP A 194 5.35 2.29 1.84
N MET A 195 6.32 2.72 2.66
CA MET A 195 7.72 2.36 2.47
C MET A 195 7.93 0.85 2.57
N ARG A 196 7.33 0.19 3.57
CA ARG A 196 7.44 -1.26 3.75
C ARG A 196 6.80 -2.01 2.58
N ARG A 197 5.69 -1.48 2.07
CA ARG A 197 4.94 -2.07 0.95
C ARG A 197 5.73 -2.10 -0.35
N ASN A 198 6.72 -1.19 -0.52
CA ASN A 198 7.66 -1.21 -1.65
C ASN A 198 8.53 -2.49 -1.70
N LEU A 199 8.71 -3.18 -0.56
CA LEU A 199 9.50 -4.42 -0.50
C LEU A 199 8.68 -5.68 -0.78
N LEU A 200 7.37 -5.57 -1.02
CA LEU A 200 6.46 -6.70 -1.12
C LEU A 200 6.02 -6.94 -2.56
N SER A 201 5.96 -8.21 -2.95
CA SER A 201 5.27 -8.67 -4.17
C SER A 201 3.86 -9.19 -3.87
N PHE A 202 3.50 -9.31 -2.59
CA PHE A 202 2.18 -9.71 -2.13
C PHE A 202 1.76 -8.94 -0.88
N ARG A 203 0.55 -8.37 -0.89
CA ARG A 203 -0.10 -7.79 0.29
C ARG A 203 -1.56 -8.24 0.36
N ASP A 204 -2.50 -7.40 -0.07
CA ASP A 204 -3.93 -7.75 -0.16
C ASP A 204 -4.17 -8.63 -1.38
N TYR A 205 -3.42 -8.39 -2.46
CA TYR A 205 -3.26 -9.30 -3.59
C TYR A 205 -1.78 -9.35 -4.00
N ALA A 206 -1.46 -10.16 -5.01
CA ALA A 206 -0.19 -10.02 -5.69
C ALA A 206 -0.08 -8.62 -6.31
N LYS A 207 1.13 -8.08 -6.32
CA LYS A 207 1.43 -6.74 -6.86
C LYS A 207 2.79 -6.72 -7.55
N PRO A 208 3.02 -5.79 -8.49
CA PRO A 208 4.36 -5.58 -9.02
C PRO A 208 5.32 -5.20 -7.89
N LYS A 209 6.61 -5.45 -8.11
CA LYS A 209 7.67 -5.10 -7.16
C LYS A 209 8.86 -4.51 -7.89
N PHE A 210 9.25 -3.30 -7.51
CA PHE A 210 10.52 -2.74 -7.98
C PHE A 210 11.70 -3.31 -7.19
N PHE A 211 12.83 -3.48 -7.87
CA PHE A 211 14.12 -3.68 -7.24
C PHE A 211 15.15 -2.75 -7.88
N LEU A 212 16.10 -2.31 -7.05
CA LEU A 212 17.17 -1.43 -7.47
C LEU A 212 18.28 -2.25 -8.14
N THR A 213 18.62 -1.89 -9.37
CA THR A 213 19.80 -2.39 -10.10
C THR A 213 20.83 -1.26 -10.28
N HIS A 214 21.96 -1.56 -10.93
CA HIS A 214 22.93 -0.53 -11.33
C HIS A 214 22.35 0.46 -12.36
N ASP A 215 21.36 0.01 -13.16
CA ASP A 215 20.71 0.80 -14.20
C ASP A 215 19.44 1.53 -13.73
N GLY A 216 19.10 1.43 -12.43
CA GLY A 216 17.91 2.06 -11.85
C GLY A 216 16.83 1.07 -11.41
N LEU A 217 15.57 1.49 -11.50
CA LEU A 217 14.42 0.67 -11.08
C LEU A 217 14.10 -0.40 -12.13
N LYS A 218 14.07 -1.67 -11.72
CA LYS A 218 13.56 -2.76 -12.55
C LYS A 218 12.32 -3.37 -11.91
N LEU A 219 11.28 -3.56 -12.72
CA LEU A 219 10.03 -4.15 -12.29
C LEU A 219 10.11 -5.68 -12.33
N THR A 220 9.62 -6.33 -11.27
CA THR A 220 9.41 -7.78 -11.17
C THR A 220 7.97 -8.08 -10.77
N ASN A 221 7.60 -9.36 -10.86
CA ASN A 221 6.23 -9.83 -10.65
C ASN A 221 5.26 -9.13 -11.62
N TYR A 222 5.70 -8.96 -12.87
CA TYR A 222 4.99 -8.32 -13.96
C TYR A 222 5.00 -9.23 -15.20
N PRO A 223 3.85 -9.50 -15.86
CA PRO A 223 2.51 -9.16 -15.37
C PRO A 223 2.23 -9.84 -14.03
N VAL A 224 1.39 -9.21 -13.21
CA VAL A 224 1.02 -9.74 -11.90
C VAL A 224 0.22 -11.04 -12.08
N PRO A 225 0.50 -12.12 -11.34
CA PRO A 225 -0.28 -13.36 -11.43
C PRO A 225 -1.74 -13.15 -11.05
N ASN A 226 -2.66 -13.75 -11.82
CA ASN A 226 -4.09 -13.71 -11.50
C ASN A 226 -4.37 -14.48 -10.19
N PRO A 227 -5.31 -14.01 -9.34
CA PRO A 227 -5.82 -14.76 -8.18
C PRO A 227 -6.02 -16.27 -8.38
N SER A 228 -6.63 -16.71 -9.48
CA SER A 228 -6.86 -18.15 -9.73
C SER A 228 -5.53 -18.93 -9.84
N GLU A 229 -4.57 -18.39 -10.59
CA GLU A 229 -3.24 -19.00 -10.74
C GLU A 229 -2.48 -19.11 -9.42
N ILE A 230 -2.66 -18.12 -8.53
CA ILE A 230 -2.06 -18.14 -7.20
C ILE A 230 -2.65 -19.27 -6.36
N LEU A 231 -3.98 -19.43 -6.38
CA LEU A 231 -4.67 -20.50 -5.65
C LEU A 231 -4.27 -21.89 -6.17
N ASP A 232 -4.18 -22.07 -7.48
CA ASP A 232 -3.76 -23.34 -8.09
C ASP A 232 -2.33 -23.72 -7.68
N LYS A 233 -1.41 -22.74 -7.70
CA LYS A 233 -0.01 -22.94 -7.28
C LYS A 233 0.12 -23.18 -5.77
N GLU A 234 -0.82 -22.70 -4.95
CA GLU A 234 -0.74 -22.84 -3.50
C GLU A 234 -0.86 -24.29 -3.02
N ILE A 235 -1.55 -25.14 -3.80
CA ILE A 235 -1.75 -26.57 -3.49
C ILE A 235 -0.42 -27.30 -3.34
N ILE A 236 0.49 -27.08 -4.30
CA ILE A 236 1.79 -27.76 -4.39
C ILE A 236 2.92 -27.02 -3.66
N LYS A 237 2.67 -25.80 -3.17
CA LYS A 237 3.69 -24.97 -2.52
C LYS A 237 4.05 -25.53 -1.13
N MET A 238 5.35 -25.72 -0.89
CA MET A 238 5.89 -26.23 0.37
C MET A 238 5.71 -25.20 1.50
N LYS A 239 4.89 -25.55 2.49
CA LYS A 239 4.65 -24.68 3.66
C LYS A 239 5.88 -24.61 4.55
N PHE A 240 6.73 -25.65 4.54
CA PHE A 240 8.01 -25.58 5.24
C PHE A 240 8.89 -24.43 4.76
N LEU A 241 8.98 -24.22 3.44
CA LEU A 241 9.74 -23.10 2.87
C LEU A 241 9.11 -21.74 3.19
N ASP A 242 7.78 -21.65 3.27
CA ASP A 242 7.12 -20.43 3.74
C ASP A 242 7.52 -20.09 5.18
N LEU A 243 7.54 -21.07 6.09
CA LEU A 243 7.97 -20.85 7.47
C LEU A 243 9.44 -20.42 7.57
N VAL A 244 10.32 -21.01 6.75
CA VAL A 244 11.72 -20.59 6.65
C VAL A 244 11.82 -19.14 6.15
N ASN A 245 11.06 -18.77 5.11
CA ASN A 245 11.05 -17.41 4.58
C ASN A 245 10.56 -16.40 5.62
N ILE A 246 9.47 -16.69 6.33
CA ILE A 246 8.95 -15.84 7.41
C ILE A 246 10.03 -15.61 8.48
N LEU A 247 10.73 -16.67 8.89
CA LEU A 247 11.81 -16.56 9.87
C LEU A 247 12.97 -15.71 9.35
N VAL A 248 13.42 -15.94 8.11
CA VAL A 248 14.51 -15.18 7.48
C VAL A 248 14.17 -13.71 7.35
N GLU A 249 12.96 -13.36 6.91
CA GLU A 249 12.54 -11.96 6.78
C GLU A 249 12.41 -11.28 8.15
N LYS A 250 11.92 -11.99 9.18
CA LYS A 250 11.95 -11.48 10.56
C LYS A 250 13.36 -11.16 11.04
N LEU A 251 14.32 -12.03 10.74
CA LEU A 251 15.73 -11.78 11.07
C LEU A 251 16.28 -10.57 10.30
N LYS A 252 16.00 -10.43 9.00
CA LYS A 252 16.43 -9.28 8.20
C LYS A 252 15.86 -7.95 8.72
N TRP A 253 14.60 -7.93 9.16
CA TRP A 253 14.01 -6.77 9.83
C TRP A 253 14.70 -6.48 11.17
N ARG A 254 14.91 -7.50 12.00
CA ARG A 254 15.58 -7.34 13.31
C ARG A 254 17.01 -6.82 13.16
N MET A 255 17.70 -7.21 12.09
CA MET A 255 19.08 -6.78 11.79
C MET A 255 19.16 -5.42 11.06
N GLY A 256 18.03 -4.77 10.76
CA GLY A 256 18.01 -3.50 10.02
C GLY A 256 18.35 -3.60 8.53
N ILE A 257 18.50 -4.82 8.00
CA ILE A 257 18.80 -5.05 6.58
C ILE A 257 17.63 -4.57 5.72
N ASN A 258 16.41 -4.91 6.13
CA ASN A 258 15.21 -4.51 5.40
C ASN A 258 14.92 -3.02 5.59
N ASP A 259 15.25 -2.40 6.73
CA ASP A 259 15.15 -0.94 6.90
C ASP A 259 16.04 -0.20 5.89
N SER A 260 17.31 -0.59 5.76
CA SER A 260 18.21 0.04 4.78
C SER A 260 17.75 -0.16 3.33
N LYS A 261 17.24 -1.35 2.99
CA LYS A 261 16.69 -1.62 1.65
C LYS A 261 15.44 -0.80 1.37
N MET A 262 14.54 -0.73 2.34
CA MET A 262 13.29 0.01 2.27
C MET A 262 13.55 1.49 2.02
N GLU A 263 14.45 2.12 2.79
CA GLU A 263 14.80 3.54 2.62
C GLU A 263 15.39 3.81 1.24
N LYS A 264 16.39 3.02 0.81
CA LYS A 264 17.03 3.17 -0.51
C LYS A 264 16.03 3.02 -1.65
N LEU A 265 15.17 2.01 -1.60
CA LEU A 265 14.18 1.79 -2.65
C LEU A 265 13.11 2.89 -2.67
N SER A 266 12.63 3.31 -1.48
CA SER A 266 11.62 4.37 -1.37
C SER A 266 12.15 5.70 -1.89
N ILE A 267 13.42 6.03 -1.62
CA ILE A 267 14.09 7.20 -2.20
C ILE A 267 13.97 7.20 -3.73
N VAL A 268 14.38 6.13 -4.39
CA VAL A 268 14.42 6.08 -5.86
C VAL A 268 13.01 6.08 -6.47
N ILE A 269 12.04 5.44 -5.81
CA ILE A 269 10.63 5.47 -6.27
C ILE A 269 10.05 6.88 -6.15
N LEU A 270 10.25 7.56 -5.02
CA LEU A 270 9.77 8.91 -4.82
C LEU A 270 10.45 9.91 -5.77
N ASP A 271 11.75 9.73 -6.05
CA ASP A 271 12.49 10.50 -7.06
C ASP A 271 11.86 10.33 -8.44
N GLU A 272 11.47 9.10 -8.80
CA GLU A 272 10.82 8.82 -10.07
C GLU A 272 9.41 9.43 -10.13
N ILE A 273 8.65 9.47 -9.03
CA ILE A 273 7.35 10.16 -8.98
C ILE A 273 7.51 11.65 -9.26
N ILE A 274 8.51 12.29 -8.65
CA ILE A 274 8.81 13.72 -8.87
C ILE A 274 9.14 13.94 -10.34
N LYS A 275 10.07 13.16 -10.89
CA LYS A 275 10.47 13.24 -12.29
C LYS A 275 9.28 13.10 -13.25
N GLN A 276 8.40 12.12 -13.04
CA GLN A 276 7.21 11.94 -13.87
C GLN A 276 6.22 13.10 -13.77
N SER A 277 6.12 13.72 -12.59
CA SER A 277 5.27 14.88 -12.37
C SER A 277 5.82 16.12 -13.09
N GLU A 278 7.13 16.35 -13.00
CA GLU A 278 7.83 17.45 -13.68
C GLU A 278 7.81 17.31 -15.20
N GLU A 279 7.92 16.09 -15.74
CA GLU A 279 7.86 15.80 -17.18
C GLU A 279 6.53 16.25 -17.81
N ILE A 280 5.44 16.27 -17.05
CA ILE A 280 4.13 16.76 -17.49
C ILE A 280 3.84 18.19 -17.04
N GLY A 281 4.80 18.85 -16.39
CA GLY A 281 4.69 20.23 -15.90
C GLY A 281 3.82 20.37 -14.64
N ALA A 282 3.57 19.30 -13.89
CA ALA A 282 2.83 19.34 -12.64
C ALA A 282 3.74 19.69 -11.46
N GLU A 283 3.27 20.55 -10.56
CA GLU A 283 3.90 20.75 -9.25
C GLU A 283 3.66 19.53 -8.36
N VAL A 284 4.52 19.33 -7.35
CA VAL A 284 4.42 18.20 -6.42
C VAL A 284 4.37 18.71 -4.98
N LEU A 285 3.39 18.22 -4.23
CA LEU A 285 3.26 18.42 -2.79
C LEU A 285 3.27 17.07 -2.07
N PHE A 286 4.23 16.86 -1.18
CA PHE A 286 4.28 15.67 -0.34
C PHE A 286 3.56 15.90 0.98
N LEU A 287 2.65 15.00 1.35
CA LEU A 287 1.81 15.12 2.54
C LEU A 287 2.12 13.98 3.51
N TYR A 288 2.73 14.27 4.66
CA TYR A 288 2.86 13.25 5.71
C TYR A 288 1.52 13.03 6.39
N ILE A 289 0.99 11.82 6.26
CA ILE A 289 -0.28 11.39 6.85
C ILE A 289 0.03 10.55 8.10
N PRO A 290 -0.18 11.08 9.32
CA PRO A 290 -0.03 10.28 10.54
C PRO A 290 -1.15 9.23 10.65
N THR A 291 -0.77 7.99 10.95
CA THR A 291 -1.75 7.00 11.40
C THR A 291 -2.36 7.40 12.75
N CYS A 292 -3.55 6.86 13.07
CA CYS A 292 -4.17 7.09 14.38
C CYS A 292 -3.26 6.64 15.54
N TYR A 293 -2.37 5.68 15.33
CA TYR A 293 -1.38 5.26 16.34
C TYR A 293 -0.32 6.34 16.60
N GLU A 294 0.12 7.06 15.57
CA GLU A 294 1.16 8.10 15.68
C GLU A 294 0.65 9.38 16.37
N LEU A 295 -0.67 9.53 16.46
CA LEU A 295 -1.36 10.62 17.16
C LEU A 295 -1.60 10.32 18.64
N ALA A 296 -1.26 9.13 19.13
CA ALA A 296 -1.47 8.78 20.53
C ALA A 296 -0.51 9.54 21.47
N PRO A 297 -0.98 9.97 22.66
CA PRO A 297 -0.13 10.65 23.63
C PRO A 297 1.12 9.84 23.99
N GLY A 298 2.26 10.52 24.10
CA GLY A 298 3.53 9.91 24.50
C GLY A 298 4.23 9.08 23.43
N ILE A 299 3.68 8.97 22.21
CA ILE A 299 4.37 8.33 21.10
C ILE A 299 5.48 9.26 20.58
N PRO A 300 6.76 8.83 20.62
CA PRO A 300 7.87 9.64 20.12
C PRO A 300 7.74 9.84 18.61
N LYS A 301 8.47 10.84 18.09
CA LYS A 301 8.51 11.13 16.65
C LYS A 301 8.79 9.83 15.86
N PRO A 302 7.86 9.37 15.01
CA PRO A 302 8.02 8.13 14.27
C PRO A 302 9.24 8.18 13.35
N LYS A 303 9.92 7.04 13.18
CA LYS A 303 11.09 6.95 12.29
C LYS A 303 10.76 7.37 10.85
N TYR A 304 9.54 7.09 10.40
CA TYR A 304 9.06 7.44 9.07
C TYR A 304 8.82 8.94 8.91
N GLU A 305 8.33 9.63 9.94
CA GLU A 305 8.21 11.09 9.95
C GLU A 305 9.58 11.75 9.81
N LYS A 306 10.60 11.22 10.51
CA LYS A 306 11.97 11.70 10.35
C LYS A 306 12.48 11.47 8.93
N PHE A 307 12.34 10.25 8.40
CA PHE A 307 12.73 9.93 7.02
C PHE A 307 12.06 10.88 6.02
N PHE A 308 10.75 11.09 6.16
CA PHE A 308 9.96 11.96 5.29
C PHE A 308 10.48 13.40 5.27
N VAL A 309 10.66 14.00 6.45
CA VAL A 309 11.16 15.38 6.56
C VAL A 309 12.58 15.49 6.01
N ASP A 310 13.47 14.54 6.33
CA ASP A 310 14.83 14.51 5.84
C ASP A 310 14.87 14.33 4.31
N TYR A 311 14.00 13.50 3.75
CA TYR A 311 13.87 13.26 2.31
C TYR A 311 13.45 14.53 1.58
N CYS A 312 12.36 15.17 2.02
CA CYS A 312 11.80 16.35 1.35
C CYS A 312 12.74 17.54 1.45
N SER A 313 13.31 17.80 2.64
CA SER A 313 14.22 18.92 2.87
C SER A 313 15.50 18.83 2.03
N LYS A 314 16.04 17.62 1.81
CA LYS A 314 17.24 17.40 0.98
C LYS A 314 17.01 17.64 -0.51
N ARG A 315 15.75 17.63 -0.95
CA ARG A 315 15.35 17.75 -2.36
C ARG A 315 14.62 19.05 -2.66
N ASP A 316 14.46 19.91 -1.65
CA ASP A 316 13.73 21.18 -1.78
C ASP A 316 12.31 21.00 -2.34
N ILE A 317 11.62 19.94 -1.90
CA ILE A 317 10.25 19.64 -2.33
C ILE A 317 9.27 20.32 -1.39
N ASN A 318 8.19 20.87 -1.91
CA ASN A 318 7.07 21.34 -1.09
C ASN A 318 6.47 20.17 -0.30
N TYR A 319 6.45 20.29 1.02
CA TYR A 319 5.84 19.28 1.88
C TYR A 319 5.02 19.89 3.02
N LEU A 320 4.02 19.13 3.46
CA LEU A 320 3.18 19.42 4.61
C LEU A 320 3.16 18.22 5.54
N ASN A 321 3.48 18.44 6.82
CA ASN A 321 3.47 17.39 7.83
C ASN A 321 2.27 17.52 8.75
N LEU A 322 1.18 16.80 8.44
CA LEU A 322 -0.08 16.90 9.17
C LEU A 322 0.03 16.45 10.62
N ARG A 323 1.01 15.60 10.98
CA ARG A 323 1.17 15.15 12.37
C ARG A 323 1.40 16.32 13.31
N HIS A 324 2.20 17.30 12.88
CA HIS A 324 2.43 18.50 13.67
C HIS A 324 1.12 19.24 13.96
N ASN A 325 0.30 19.47 12.92
CA ASN A 325 -0.97 20.18 13.05
C ASN A 325 -2.00 19.43 13.88
N PHE A 326 -2.08 18.11 13.76
CA PHE A 326 -3.02 17.30 14.54
C PHE A 326 -2.67 17.29 16.04
N LEU A 327 -1.39 17.33 16.39
CA LEU A 327 -0.93 17.36 17.78
C LEU A 327 -1.10 18.72 18.45
N GLU A 328 -1.28 19.79 17.68
CA GLU A 328 -1.57 21.14 18.18
C GLU A 328 -3.04 21.35 18.52
N VAL A 329 -3.92 20.41 18.17
CA VAL A 329 -5.35 20.51 18.50
C VAL A 329 -5.56 20.15 19.97
N ASP A 330 -5.86 21.17 20.77
CA ASP A 330 -6.12 21.01 22.20
C ASP A 330 -7.24 20.00 22.50
N ASN A 331 -7.07 19.28 23.61
CA ASN A 331 -8.04 18.33 24.17
C ASN A 331 -8.45 17.15 23.25
N MET A 332 -7.67 16.86 22.22
CA MET A 332 -7.90 15.69 21.36
C MET A 332 -7.12 14.47 21.85
N LYS A 333 -7.82 13.34 21.95
CA LYS A 333 -7.24 12.01 22.17
C LYS A 333 -7.13 11.27 20.85
N ARG A 334 -6.39 10.16 20.88
CA ARG A 334 -6.23 9.25 19.76
C ARG A 334 -7.57 8.85 19.14
N GLU A 335 -8.50 8.43 20.00
CA GLU A 335 -9.79 7.85 19.59
C GLU A 335 -10.67 8.86 18.87
N ASP A 336 -10.45 10.16 19.13
CA ASP A 336 -11.20 11.25 18.50
C ASP A 336 -10.87 11.40 17.01
N TRP A 337 -9.75 10.84 16.56
CA TRP A 337 -9.33 10.82 15.15
C TRP A 337 -9.76 9.56 14.40
N GLY A 338 -10.28 8.54 15.09
CA GLY A 338 -10.73 7.27 14.50
C GLY A 338 -9.81 6.09 14.83
N TYR A 339 -10.29 4.88 14.50
CA TYR A 339 -9.55 3.64 14.68
C TYR A 339 -10.15 2.50 13.83
N PRO A 340 -9.34 1.77 13.04
CA PRO A 340 -7.91 1.96 12.81
C PRO A 340 -7.55 3.12 11.86
N HIS A 341 -8.48 3.64 11.06
CA HIS A 341 -8.24 4.77 10.14
C HIS A 341 -8.84 6.08 10.65
N TRP A 342 -8.60 7.15 9.87
CA TRP A 342 -9.18 8.47 10.09
C TRP A 342 -10.71 8.45 9.96
N ASN A 343 -11.38 9.07 10.92
CA ASN A 343 -12.80 9.40 10.82
C ASN A 343 -13.01 10.70 10.03
N ALA A 344 -14.28 11.07 9.79
CA ALA A 344 -14.64 12.28 9.05
C ALA A 344 -14.04 13.58 9.65
N LYS A 345 -13.86 13.64 10.98
CA LYS A 345 -13.26 14.81 11.65
C LYS A 345 -11.78 14.96 11.29
N ALA A 346 -11.03 13.86 11.29
CA ALA A 346 -9.63 13.85 10.87
C ALA A 346 -9.49 14.27 9.40
N HIS A 347 -10.30 13.70 8.50
CA HIS A 347 -10.31 14.10 7.09
C HIS A 347 -10.69 15.58 6.88
N SER A 348 -11.69 16.08 7.60
CA SER A 348 -12.08 17.49 7.54
C SER A 348 -10.95 18.44 7.98
N LEU A 349 -10.28 18.13 9.09
CA LEU A 349 -9.12 18.92 9.53
C LEU A 349 -7.99 18.87 8.49
N ALA A 350 -7.65 17.68 7.97
CA ALA A 350 -6.62 17.53 6.95
C ALA A 350 -6.94 18.35 5.69
N GLY A 351 -8.17 18.27 5.17
CA GLY A 351 -8.60 19.05 4.00
C GLY A 351 -8.47 20.55 4.20
N ARG A 352 -8.85 21.07 5.38
CA ARG A 352 -8.69 22.49 5.72
C ARG A 352 -7.21 22.92 5.79
N ILE A 353 -6.36 22.16 6.46
CA ILE A 353 -4.93 22.49 6.57
C ILE A 353 -4.27 22.48 5.18
N ILE A 354 -4.60 21.50 4.33
CA ILE A 354 -4.10 21.44 2.96
C ILE A 354 -4.52 22.69 2.19
N PHE A 355 -5.80 23.06 2.25
CA PHE A 355 -6.30 24.27 1.61
C PHE A 355 -5.56 25.55 2.07
N GLU A 356 -5.43 25.73 3.39
CA GLU A 356 -4.71 26.88 3.98
C GLU A 356 -3.24 26.92 3.53
N TYR A 357 -2.60 25.75 3.42
CA TYR A 357 -1.24 25.63 2.91
C TYR A 357 -1.15 26.04 1.43
N LEU A 358 -2.07 25.57 0.57
CA LEU A 358 -2.09 25.92 -0.85
C LEU A 358 -2.29 27.43 -1.04
N GLN A 359 -3.22 28.03 -0.28
CA GLN A 359 -3.44 29.49 -0.29
C GLN A 359 -2.21 30.27 0.13
N LYS A 360 -1.61 29.93 1.28
CA LYS A 360 -0.47 30.64 1.85
C LYS A 360 0.76 30.63 0.94
N ASN A 361 0.98 29.53 0.23
CA ASN A 361 2.13 29.36 -0.65
C ASN A 361 1.84 29.77 -2.11
N HIS A 362 0.65 30.28 -2.41
CA HIS A 362 0.22 30.65 -3.76
C HIS A 362 0.39 29.52 -4.77
N ILE A 363 0.13 28.28 -4.35
CA ILE A 363 0.11 27.10 -5.22
C ILE A 363 -1.21 27.12 -5.99
N LEU A 364 -1.18 26.96 -7.32
CA LEU A 364 -2.30 27.18 -8.25
C LEU A 364 -2.81 28.65 -8.32
N LYS A 365 -1.93 29.57 -8.71
CA LYS A 365 -2.12 31.04 -8.74
C LYS A 365 -3.39 31.59 -9.45
N ASN A 366 -4.08 30.78 -10.24
CA ASN A 366 -5.24 31.20 -11.07
C ASN A 366 -6.60 30.70 -10.53
N VAL A 367 -6.66 30.20 -9.29
CA VAL A 367 -7.86 29.58 -8.72
C VAL A 367 -8.58 30.53 -7.76
N THR A 368 -9.90 30.70 -7.93
CA THR A 368 -10.74 31.40 -6.95
C THR A 368 -10.88 30.54 -5.70
N MET A 369 -10.51 31.09 -4.54
CA MET A 369 -10.55 30.38 -3.26
C MET A 369 -11.76 30.82 -2.45
N ASN A 370 -12.58 29.88 -1.97
CA ASN A 370 -13.67 30.19 -1.04
C ASN A 370 -13.18 30.02 0.40
N ASN A 371 -13.29 31.10 1.19
CA ASN A 371 -12.91 31.11 2.62
C ASN A 371 -13.79 30.16 3.45
#